data_AF-D1NXX5-F1
#
_entry.id   AF-D1NXX5-F1
#
_cell.length_a   1.000
_cell.length_b   1.000
_cell.length_c   1.000
_cell.angle_alpha   90.00
_cell.angle_beta   90.00
_cell.angle_gamma   90.00
#
_symmetry.space_group_name_H-M   'P 1'
#
loop_
_entity.id
_entity.type
_entity.pdbx_description
1 polymer ?
#
loop_
_entity_poly.entity_id
_entity_poly.type
_entity_poly.pdbx_seq_one_letter_code
_entity_poly.pdbx_strand_id
1 'polypeptide(L)'
;SAAKDGYQRTMDVRNKMAGAGAGMTAAGVGIGYAAKKVLVPGYDFEIGMSKVQALTRLDKNSGDYKMLREQARDLGATTAFTANEVAQGQAFYAMAGFKPEQIKNAMKGTLSMSLAGDIDLATTADIGSNILTGFKLNSDEMNRVSDTLVGVFTRANVNLAMLGDT
;
A
#
# COMPACT_ATOMS: atom_id res chain seq x y z
N SER A 1 28.47 -3.95 53.96
CA SER A 1 27.02 -3.84 53.67
C SER A 1 26.78 -3.74 52.17
N ALA A 2 26.69 -4.88 51.47
CA ALA A 2 26.58 -4.94 50.01
C ALA A 2 25.24 -4.41 49.44
N ALA A 3 24.23 -4.21 50.29
CA ALA A 3 22.94 -3.64 49.91
C ALA A 3 22.94 -2.11 49.78
N LYS A 4 23.93 -1.40 50.34
CA LYS A 4 24.03 0.08 50.23
C LYS A 4 24.72 0.51 48.93
N ASP A 5 25.70 -0.25 48.46
CA ASP A 5 26.45 0.06 47.23
C ASP A 5 25.63 -0.11 45.94
N GLY A 6 24.68 -1.05 45.92
CA GLY A 6 23.77 -1.24 44.77
C GLY A 6 22.72 -0.12 44.65
N TYR A 7 22.32 0.49 45.77
CA TYR A 7 21.35 1.56 45.80
C TYR A 7 21.95 2.90 45.34
N GLN A 8 23.19 3.20 45.75
CA GLN A 8 23.93 4.38 45.29
C GLN A 8 24.28 4.31 43.80
N ARG A 9 24.63 3.13 43.29
CA ARG A 9 24.91 2.95 41.85
C ARG A 9 23.66 3.16 40.98
N THR A 10 22.48 2.79 41.48
CA THR A 10 21.20 3.02 40.79
C THR A 10 20.77 4.49 40.83
N MET A 11 21.09 5.21 41.92
CA MET A 11 20.83 6.64 42.03
C MET A 11 21.80 7.50 41.21
N ASP A 12 23.06 7.08 41.06
CA ASP A 12 24.03 7.77 40.18
C ASP A 12 23.72 7.59 38.69
N VAL A 13 23.20 6.42 38.28
CA VAL A 13 22.71 6.21 36.91
C VAL A 13 21.47 7.06 36.65
N ARG A 14 20.59 7.23 37.65
CA ARG A 14 19.42 8.12 37.57
C ARG A 14 19.80 9.59 37.48
N ASN A 15 20.79 10.05 38.25
CA ASN A 15 21.30 11.43 38.18
C ASN A 15 22.12 11.70 36.90
N LYS A 16 22.87 10.71 36.38
CA LYS A 16 23.53 10.83 35.06
C LYS A 16 22.54 10.78 33.89
N MET A 17 21.43 10.03 34.00
CA MET A 17 20.33 10.12 33.03
C MET A 17 19.53 11.43 33.14
N ALA A 18 19.42 12.02 34.33
CA ALA A 18 18.83 13.35 34.49
C ALA A 18 19.74 14.46 33.89
N GLY A 19 21.07 14.31 33.96
CA GLY A 19 22.04 15.25 33.39
C GLY A 19 22.30 15.10 31.88
N ALA A 20 22.12 13.90 31.32
CA ALA A 20 22.25 13.65 29.87
C ALA A 20 20.90 13.63 29.12
N GLY A 21 19.78 13.62 29.85
CA GLY A 21 18.42 13.60 29.30
C GLY A 21 17.68 14.94 29.30
N ALA A 22 18.22 15.98 29.93
CA ALA A 22 17.60 17.31 30.02
C ALA A 22 17.99 18.28 28.89
N GLY A 23 18.70 17.82 27.85
CA GLY A 23 19.01 18.62 26.65
C GLY A 23 18.02 18.45 25.50
N MET A 24 17.09 17.50 25.58
CA MET A 24 16.22 17.11 24.45
C MET A 24 14.76 17.55 24.58
N THR A 25 14.38 18.26 25.65
CA THR A 25 12.96 18.55 25.94
C THR A 25 12.52 19.98 25.65
N ALA A 26 13.42 20.90 25.26
CA ALA A 26 13.01 22.25 24.82
C ALA A 26 12.84 22.39 23.29
N ALA A 27 13.41 21.47 22.49
CA ALA A 27 13.28 21.43 21.02
C ALA A 27 12.61 20.12 20.51
N GLY A 28 12.12 19.27 21.42
CA GLY A 28 11.75 17.88 21.13
C GLY A 28 10.33 17.64 20.62
N VAL A 29 9.42 18.62 20.70
CA VAL A 29 8.03 18.43 20.24
C VAL A 29 7.92 18.46 18.72
N GLY A 30 8.79 19.21 18.04
CA GLY A 30 8.82 19.30 16.57
C GLY A 30 9.53 18.11 15.89
N ILE A 31 10.62 17.60 16.48
CA ILE A 31 11.42 16.52 15.88
C ILE A 31 10.69 15.17 15.98
N GLY A 32 9.97 14.89 17.07
CA GLY A 32 9.18 13.67 17.18
C GLY A 32 8.05 13.57 16.17
N TYR A 33 7.41 14.70 15.82
CA TYR A 33 6.34 14.75 14.82
C TYR A 33 6.89 14.68 13.39
N ALA A 34 8.01 15.37 13.13
CA ALA A 34 8.70 15.30 11.84
C ALA A 34 9.28 13.90 11.57
N ALA A 35 9.91 13.27 12.57
CA ALA A 35 10.42 11.90 12.46
C ALA A 35 9.29 10.89 12.23
N LYS A 36 8.14 11.03 12.91
CA LYS A 36 6.95 10.22 12.62
C LYS A 36 6.44 10.43 11.20
N LYS A 37 6.31 11.67 10.72
CA LYS A 37 5.87 11.94 9.33
C LYS A 37 6.82 11.37 8.27
N VAL A 38 8.12 11.25 8.57
CA VAL A 38 9.12 10.69 7.64
C VAL A 38 9.16 9.16 7.71
N LEU A 39 8.96 8.56 8.89
CA LEU A 39 9.05 7.11 9.09
C LEU A 39 7.74 6.36 8.77
N VAL A 40 6.58 6.98 9.03
CA VAL A 40 5.26 6.34 8.89
C VAL A 40 4.95 5.88 7.45
N PRO A 41 5.20 6.66 6.38
CA PRO A 41 4.92 6.22 5.02
C PRO A 41 5.74 4.99 4.61
N GLY A 42 7.00 4.91 5.08
CA GLY A 42 7.84 3.74 4.84
C GLY A 42 7.34 2.51 5.58
N TYR A 43 6.89 2.68 6.82
CA TYR A 43 6.34 1.60 7.65
C TYR A 43 5.04 1.03 7.08
N ASP A 44 4.09 1.87 6.68
CA ASP A 44 2.81 1.42 6.11
C ASP A 44 3.03 0.69 4.78
N PHE A 45 3.96 1.17 3.95
CA PHE A 45 4.34 0.49 2.72
C PHE A 45 4.96 -0.88 2.96
N GLU A 46 5.80 -1.05 4.00
CA GLU A 46 6.35 -2.35 4.36
C GLU A 46 5.27 -3.33 4.84
N ILE A 47 4.25 -2.85 5.55
CA ILE A 47 3.09 -3.67 5.93
C ILE A 47 2.33 -4.11 4.68
N GLY A 48 2.02 -3.17 3.78
CA GLY A 48 1.33 -3.46 2.52
C GLY A 48 2.08 -4.51 1.70
N MET A 49 3.40 -4.34 1.52
CA MET A 49 4.22 -5.29 0.80
C MET A 49 4.38 -6.62 1.52
N SER A 50 4.41 -6.66 2.85
CA SER A 50 4.41 -7.92 3.61
C SER A 50 3.14 -8.72 3.37
N LYS A 51 1.99 -8.05 3.20
CA LYS A 51 0.73 -8.70 2.80
C LYS A 51 0.83 -9.27 1.37
N VAL A 52 1.33 -8.49 0.41
CA VAL A 52 1.57 -8.96 -0.97
C VAL A 52 2.49 -10.19 -0.97
N GLN A 53 3.58 -10.14 -0.20
CA GLN A 53 4.51 -11.25 -0.05
C GLN A 53 3.81 -12.52 0.45
N ALA A 54 3.04 -12.41 1.54
CA ALA A 54 2.36 -13.54 2.14
C ALA A 54 1.32 -14.18 1.19
N LEU A 55 0.58 -13.35 0.45
CA LEU A 55 -0.46 -13.81 -0.47
C LEU A 55 0.12 -14.44 -1.74
N THR A 56 1.20 -13.85 -2.27
CA THR A 56 1.90 -14.39 -3.45
C THR A 56 2.84 -15.56 -3.10
N ARG A 57 3.10 -15.80 -1.82
CA ARG A 57 4.04 -16.80 -1.29
C ARG A 57 5.48 -16.63 -1.83
N LEU A 58 5.88 -15.39 -2.08
CA LEU A 58 7.21 -15.07 -2.60
C LEU A 58 8.24 -14.93 -1.47
N ASP A 59 9.49 -15.26 -1.79
CA ASP A 59 10.62 -14.90 -0.93
C ASP A 59 10.92 -13.40 -1.04
N LYS A 60 11.35 -12.76 0.07
CA LYS A 60 11.69 -11.33 0.11
C LYS A 60 12.81 -10.94 -0.85
N ASN A 61 13.68 -11.88 -1.21
CA ASN A 61 14.81 -11.64 -2.09
C ASN A 61 14.54 -12.06 -3.54
N SER A 62 13.38 -12.67 -3.81
CA SER A 62 12.98 -13.08 -5.16
C SER A 62 12.87 -11.88 -6.11
N GLY A 63 13.17 -12.12 -7.39
CA GLY A 63 13.02 -11.11 -8.44
C GLY A 63 11.58 -10.61 -8.54
N ASP A 64 10.61 -11.53 -8.49
CA ASP A 64 9.18 -11.22 -8.56
C ASP A 64 8.71 -10.31 -7.41
N TYR A 65 9.17 -10.53 -6.19
CA TYR A 65 8.78 -9.67 -5.06
C TYR A 65 9.37 -8.27 -5.21
N LYS A 66 10.63 -8.17 -5.63
CA LYS A 66 11.29 -6.89 -5.89
C LYS A 66 10.59 -6.13 -7.01
N MET A 67 10.22 -6.83 -8.08
CA MET A 67 9.44 -6.29 -9.19
C MET A 67 8.09 -5.72 -8.74
N LEU A 68 7.32 -6.48 -7.94
CA LEU A 68 6.04 -5.98 -7.41
C LEU A 68 6.24 -4.77 -6.49
N ARG A 69 7.28 -4.79 -5.65
CA ARG A 69 7.65 -3.67 -4.79
C ARG A 69 8.03 -2.42 -5.58
N GLU A 70 8.83 -2.58 -6.63
CA GLU A 70 9.24 -1.49 -7.53
C GLU A 70 8.03 -0.92 -8.27
N GLN A 71 7.17 -1.80 -8.80
CA GLN A 71 5.92 -1.37 -9.42
C GLN A 71 5.05 -0.54 -8.47
N ALA A 72 4.89 -0.98 -7.22
CA ALA A 72 4.07 -0.26 -6.26
C ALA A 72 4.59 1.15 -6.02
N ARG A 73 5.92 1.32 -5.97
CA ARG A 73 6.57 2.64 -5.86
C ARG A 73 6.41 3.47 -7.13
N ASP A 74 6.63 2.86 -8.29
CA ASP A 74 6.55 3.54 -9.59
C ASP A 74 5.14 4.05 -9.87
N LEU A 75 4.14 3.18 -9.77
CA LEU A 75 2.74 3.57 -9.90
C LEU A 75 2.31 4.53 -8.80
N GLY A 76 2.84 4.35 -7.58
CA GLY A 76 2.62 5.27 -6.46
C GLY A 76 3.17 6.69 -6.69
N ALA A 77 4.16 6.82 -7.57
CA ALA A 77 4.78 8.10 -7.91
C ALA A 77 4.22 8.71 -9.20
N THR A 78 3.66 7.88 -10.09
CA THR A 78 3.23 8.28 -11.45
C THR A 78 1.71 8.33 -11.62
N THR A 79 0.95 7.89 -10.62
CA THR A 79 -0.53 7.91 -10.63
C THR A 79 -1.07 8.71 -9.44
N ALA A 80 -2.40 8.80 -9.33
CA ALA A 80 -3.09 9.46 -8.22
C ALA A 80 -3.07 8.66 -6.90
N PHE A 81 -2.54 7.44 -6.92
CA PHE A 81 -2.52 6.52 -5.77
C PHE A 81 -1.17 6.54 -5.07
N THR A 82 -1.16 6.32 -3.76
CA THR A 82 0.05 6.10 -2.98
C THR A 82 0.63 4.70 -3.22
N ALA A 83 1.92 4.52 -2.97
CA ALA A 83 2.56 3.21 -3.11
C ALA A 83 1.91 2.12 -2.21
N ASN A 84 1.36 2.51 -1.06
CA ASN A 84 0.64 1.59 -0.18
C ASN A 84 -0.74 1.19 -0.76
N GLU A 85 -1.47 2.12 -1.37
CA GLU A 85 -2.72 1.80 -2.08
C GLU A 85 -2.47 0.87 -3.28
N VAL A 86 -1.38 1.10 -4.02
CA VAL A 86 -0.98 0.17 -5.08
C VAL A 86 -0.64 -1.21 -4.52
N ALA A 87 0.09 -1.30 -3.40
CA ALA A 87 0.38 -2.56 -2.74
C ALA A 87 -0.90 -3.28 -2.26
N GLN A 88 -1.91 -2.54 -1.80
CA GLN A 88 -3.22 -3.11 -1.49
C GLN A 88 -3.92 -3.66 -2.74
N GLY A 89 -3.87 -2.93 -3.86
CA GLY A 89 -4.31 -3.40 -5.18
C GLY A 89 -3.66 -4.72 -5.60
N GLN A 90 -2.33 -4.80 -5.47
CA GLN A 90 -1.57 -6.03 -5.73
C GLN A 90 -2.00 -7.19 -4.83
N ALA A 91 -2.30 -6.90 -3.56
CA ALA A 91 -2.81 -7.90 -2.63
C ALA A 91 -4.19 -8.44 -3.03
N PHE A 92 -5.08 -7.60 -3.60
CA PHE A 92 -6.37 -8.08 -4.13
C PHE A 92 -6.18 -9.08 -5.27
N TYR A 93 -5.31 -8.78 -6.24
CA TYR A 93 -5.01 -9.73 -7.31
C TYR A 93 -4.32 -11.00 -6.80
N ALA A 94 -3.42 -10.89 -5.82
CA ALA A 94 -2.79 -12.05 -5.20
C ALA A 94 -3.82 -12.94 -4.49
N MET A 95 -4.82 -12.37 -3.81
CA MET A 95 -5.95 -13.12 -3.24
C MET A 95 -6.80 -13.78 -4.32
N ALA A 96 -6.97 -13.13 -5.47
CA ALA A 96 -7.63 -13.71 -6.65
C ALA A 96 -6.78 -14.77 -7.39
N GLY A 97 -5.59 -15.12 -6.87
CA GLY A 97 -4.74 -16.17 -7.41
C GLY A 97 -3.88 -15.75 -8.61
N PHE A 98 -3.77 -14.45 -8.90
CA PHE A 98 -2.89 -13.97 -9.97
C PHE A 98 -1.42 -14.19 -9.61
N LYS A 99 -0.64 -14.63 -10.60
CA LYS A 99 0.82 -14.71 -10.51
C LYS A 99 1.45 -13.31 -10.55
N PRO A 100 2.70 -13.13 -10.08
CA PRO A 100 3.33 -11.81 -10.00
C PRO A 100 3.33 -11.01 -11.30
N GLU A 101 3.64 -11.64 -12.43
CA GLU A 101 3.58 -10.96 -13.74
C GLU A 101 2.15 -10.57 -14.13
N GLN A 102 1.16 -11.38 -13.77
CA GLN A 102 -0.24 -11.05 -14.05
C GLN A 102 -0.72 -9.86 -13.22
N ILE A 103 -0.32 -9.82 -11.94
CA ILE A 103 -0.54 -8.66 -11.06
C ILE A 103 0.10 -7.43 -11.71
N LYS A 104 1.37 -7.53 -12.10
CA LYS A 104 2.10 -6.42 -12.71
C LYS A 104 1.40 -5.89 -13.96
N ASN A 105 0.97 -6.77 -14.84
CA ASN A 105 0.31 -6.39 -16.09
C ASN A 105 -1.06 -5.75 -15.85
N ALA A 106 -1.82 -6.22 -14.86
CA ALA A 106 -3.16 -5.74 -14.58
C ALA A 106 -3.16 -4.36 -13.89
N MET A 107 -2.25 -4.11 -12.96
CA MET A 107 -2.33 -2.98 -12.02
C MET A 107 -2.58 -1.63 -12.69
N LYS A 108 -1.86 -1.30 -13.76
CA LYS A 108 -2.00 0.03 -14.40
C LYS A 108 -3.44 0.27 -14.88
N GLY A 109 -4.03 -0.71 -15.57
CA GLY A 109 -5.39 -0.60 -16.09
C GLY A 109 -6.41 -0.50 -14.96
N THR A 110 -6.20 -1.24 -13.86
CA THR A 110 -7.02 -1.18 -12.65
C THR A 110 -6.98 0.20 -12.01
N LEU A 111 -5.80 0.78 -11.82
CA LEU A 111 -5.66 2.12 -11.24
C LEU A 111 -6.36 3.17 -12.12
N SER A 112 -6.18 3.10 -13.44
CA SER A 112 -6.87 3.98 -14.39
C SER A 112 -8.39 3.84 -14.33
N MET A 113 -8.90 2.60 -14.21
CA MET A 113 -10.33 2.33 -14.12
C MET A 113 -10.92 2.88 -12.83
N SER A 114 -10.25 2.63 -11.70
CA SER A 114 -10.65 3.10 -10.37
C SER A 114 -10.73 4.62 -10.34
N LEU A 115 -9.70 5.29 -10.88
CA LEU A 115 -9.66 6.76 -10.94
C LEU A 115 -10.75 7.33 -11.84
N ALA A 116 -11.00 6.73 -13.00
CA ALA A 116 -11.99 7.25 -13.95
C ALA A 116 -13.43 6.94 -13.55
N GLY A 117 -13.66 5.83 -12.84
CA GLY A 117 -14.97 5.42 -12.34
C GLY A 117 -15.34 5.99 -10.97
N ASP A 118 -14.37 6.57 -10.24
CA ASP A 118 -14.49 6.92 -8.82
C ASP A 118 -14.92 5.71 -7.96
N ILE A 119 -14.31 4.56 -8.24
CA ILE A 119 -14.58 3.26 -7.59
C ILE A 119 -13.35 2.83 -6.80
N ASP A 120 -13.53 2.23 -5.63
CA ASP A 120 -12.41 1.73 -4.83
C ASP A 120 -11.59 0.63 -5.55
N LEU A 121 -10.32 0.50 -5.18
CA LEU A 121 -9.40 -0.44 -5.83
C LEU A 121 -9.78 -1.92 -5.65
N ALA A 122 -10.44 -2.29 -4.56
CA ALA A 122 -10.82 -3.67 -4.31
C ALA A 122 -11.92 -4.09 -5.27
N THR A 123 -12.99 -3.28 -5.35
CA THR A 123 -14.10 -3.47 -6.28
C THR A 123 -13.62 -3.42 -7.73
N THR A 124 -12.75 -2.47 -8.05
CA THR A 124 -12.18 -2.34 -9.40
C THR A 124 -11.35 -3.58 -9.79
N ALA A 125 -10.54 -4.10 -8.86
CA ALA A 125 -9.74 -5.30 -9.09
C ALA A 125 -10.61 -6.55 -9.26
N ASP A 126 -11.67 -6.69 -8.46
CA ASP A 126 -12.64 -7.78 -8.57
C ASP A 126 -13.33 -7.77 -9.94
N ILE A 127 -13.92 -6.63 -10.34
CA ILE A 127 -14.57 -6.46 -11.66
C ILE A 127 -13.59 -6.81 -12.78
N GLY A 128 -12.39 -6.22 -12.76
CA GLY A 128 -11.38 -6.46 -13.78
C GLY A 128 -10.96 -7.93 -13.83
N SER A 129 -10.72 -8.57 -12.68
CA SER A 129 -10.32 -9.98 -12.61
C SER A 129 -11.41 -10.93 -13.10
N ASN A 130 -12.68 -10.65 -12.79
CA ASN A 130 -13.83 -11.43 -13.24
C ASN A 130 -14.04 -11.30 -14.75
N ILE A 131 -13.79 -10.13 -15.33
CA ILE A 131 -13.85 -9.95 -16.79
C ILE A 131 -12.69 -10.69 -17.47
N LEU A 132 -11.45 -10.53 -16.97
CA LEU A 132 -10.32 -11.23 -17.55
C LEU A 132 -10.54 -12.75 -17.55
N THR A 133 -10.97 -13.30 -16.42
CA THR A 133 -11.21 -14.75 -16.28
C THR A 133 -12.43 -15.22 -17.06
N GLY A 134 -13.57 -14.52 -16.95
CA GLY A 134 -14.82 -14.86 -17.64
C GLY A 134 -14.70 -14.84 -19.16
N PHE A 135 -13.94 -13.89 -19.71
CA PHE A 135 -13.66 -13.77 -21.15
C PHE A 135 -12.37 -14.46 -21.59
N LYS A 136 -11.67 -15.16 -20.68
CA LYS A 136 -10.39 -15.84 -20.93
C LYS A 136 -9.33 -14.91 -21.56
N LEU A 137 -9.31 -13.66 -21.13
CA LEU A 137 -8.34 -12.65 -21.54
C LEU A 137 -7.09 -12.73 -20.67
N ASN A 138 -5.95 -12.36 -21.25
CA ASN A 138 -4.69 -12.26 -20.53
C ASN A 138 -4.65 -10.97 -19.68
N SER A 139 -3.84 -10.97 -18.62
CA SER A 139 -3.74 -9.84 -17.68
C SER A 139 -3.21 -8.53 -18.29
N ASP A 140 -2.45 -8.60 -19.37
CA ASP A 140 -1.97 -7.45 -20.16
C ASP A 140 -3.10 -6.73 -20.91
N GLU A 141 -4.23 -7.41 -21.09
CA GLU A 141 -5.43 -6.86 -21.70
C GLU A 141 -6.22 -5.96 -20.72
N MET A 142 -5.82 -5.87 -19.45
CA MET A 142 -6.51 -5.08 -18.43
C MET A 142 -6.63 -3.60 -18.79
N ASN A 143 -5.64 -3.03 -19.49
CA ASN A 143 -5.73 -1.65 -19.98
C ASN A 143 -6.89 -1.49 -20.97
N ARG A 144 -7.06 -2.43 -21.91
CA ARG A 144 -8.18 -2.38 -22.85
C ARG A 144 -9.52 -2.60 -22.17
N VAL A 145 -9.58 -3.51 -21.18
CA VAL A 145 -10.79 -3.73 -20.37
C VAL A 145 -11.17 -2.44 -19.64
N SER A 146 -10.20 -1.80 -18.99
CA SER A 146 -10.36 -0.51 -18.33
C SER A 146 -10.87 0.56 -19.28
N ASP A 147 -10.21 0.77 -20.42
CA ASP A 147 -10.62 1.78 -21.42
C ASP A 147 -12.04 1.54 -21.94
N THR A 148 -12.41 0.27 -22.17
CA THR A 148 -13.74 -0.09 -22.64
C THR A 148 -14.79 0.21 -21.59
N LEU A 149 -14.57 -0.21 -20.34
CA LEU A 149 -15.50 0.03 -19.24
C LEU A 149 -15.64 1.50 -18.90
N VAL A 150 -14.54 2.24 -18.80
CA VAL A 150 -14.54 3.69 -18.62
C VAL A 150 -15.27 4.38 -19.77
N GLY A 151 -15.05 3.93 -21.00
CA GLY A 151 -15.80 4.41 -22.17
C GLY A 151 -17.30 4.16 -22.05
N VAL A 152 -17.71 3.00 -21.53
CA VAL A 152 -19.12 2.69 -21.27
C VAL A 152 -19.68 3.59 -20.16
N PHE A 153 -19.03 3.69 -19.00
CA PHE A 153 -19.53 4.49 -17.87
C PHE A 153 -19.64 5.98 -18.20
N THR A 154 -18.62 6.55 -18.84
CA THR A 154 -18.59 7.97 -19.20
C THR A 154 -19.56 8.33 -20.33
N ARG A 155 -19.78 7.42 -21.30
CA ARG A 155 -20.72 7.66 -22.42
C ARG A 155 -22.16 7.35 -22.07
N ALA A 156 -22.40 6.39 -21.18
CA ALA A 156 -23.75 5.97 -20.83
C ALA A 156 -24.53 7.06 -20.07
N ASN A 157 -23.89 8.10 -19.51
CA ASN A 157 -24.54 9.12 -18.68
C ASN A 157 -25.43 8.52 -17.57
N VAL A 158 -25.16 7.28 -17.15
CA VAL A 158 -25.91 6.62 -16.09
C VAL A 158 -25.30 7.09 -14.76
N ASN A 159 -25.94 8.10 -14.17
CA ASN A 159 -25.77 8.41 -12.75
C ASN A 159 -26.36 7.24 -11.94
N LEU A 160 -25.70 6.83 -10.85
CA LEU A 160 -26.20 5.84 -9.89
C LEU A 160 -27.64 6.16 -9.39
N ALA A 161 -28.06 7.43 -9.52
CA ALA A 161 -29.41 7.91 -9.23
C ALA A 161 -30.51 7.38 -10.18
N MET A 162 -30.19 6.85 -11.36
CA MET A 162 -31.18 6.44 -12.38
C MET A 162 -31.48 4.93 -12.39
N LEU A 163 -30.82 4.13 -11.55
CA LEU A 163 -31.14 2.70 -11.33
C LEU A 163 -31.88 2.47 -9.98
N GLY A 164 -32.16 3.54 -9.24
CA GLY A 164 -32.94 3.51 -7.99
C GLY A 164 -34.40 3.93 -8.15
N ASP A 165 -34.86 4.22 -9.37
CA ASP A 165 -36.24 4.60 -9.66
C ASP A 165 -36.75 3.85 -10.91
N THR A 166 -36.76 2.51 -10.80
CA THR A 166 -37.71 1.62 -11.48
C THR A 166 -37.92 0.37 -10.63
#